data_AF-A0A352MA32-F1
#
_entry.id   AF-A0A352MA32-F1
#
_cell.length_a   1.000
_cell.length_b   1.000
_cell.length_c   1.000
_cell.angle_alpha   90.00
_cell.angle_beta   90.00
_cell.angle_gamma   90.00
#
_symmetry.space_group_name_H-M   'P 1'
#
loop_
_entity.id
_entity.type
_entity.pdbx_description
1 polymer ?
#
loop_
_entity_poly.entity_id
_entity_poly.type
_entity_poly.pdbx_seq_one_letter_code
_entity_poly.pdbx_strand_id
1 'polypeptide(L)'
;MFKKLLIPLLIFSFLAELCHSQNVTNDTKLRGIIAEKGQAEVIIPDPGRQAIDRLTRIYSIRSVRDKSVHILLSPLTVERFIAEGNEYQLTERVDTKGVLTSANMAEAMQWDSYPTYTQYDSVMRFFASSYPALCVLDTIGKSINGRLVLVLKISDNCKTDEPEPEVFYTSSIHGDETAGFILMLRLSEYLLKNYSTNNRVKNLVDNLEIWINPLANPDGTFRNGNNILSPVRFNANGYDLNRNFPDPDGPVVTRQKETVDMMRFLADRGFALSANFHSGEEVVNYPWDRWAVEHADNDWFYMISRAWADTVHLYSGPGYMNFLDNGVTNGYVWYKVNGSRQDYVTYNLSGREVTVELDEDFITPTSDLNNIWQYNYRSLLGYLENSIFGIHGQVVDAISNEPVPARISIEGYDRDSSHVYSDTLTGIFTRFLLPGSYDLRFTSEGYRDTIVRNITVIQRERTDLTVKMLSALNPVDTTDTAKPLFYPNPGSNIIKVVLPENLRGGINIRMFNLTGKKVSDIDTETTDMNPVRLEVSRLPAGTYFIVFTNKKTRLSCSGRIVILR
;
A
#
# COMPACT_ATOMS: atom_id res chain seq x y z
N MET A 1 79.30 21.19 69.20
CA MET A 1 78.13 22.08 69.07
C MET A 1 77.36 21.64 67.83
N PHE A 2 76.20 21.03 68.02
CA PHE A 2 75.36 20.42 66.99
C PHE A 2 74.85 21.46 65.96
N LYS A 3 74.98 21.18 64.66
CA LYS A 3 74.05 21.72 63.65
C LYS A 3 73.63 20.61 62.70
N LYS A 4 72.35 20.26 62.81
CA LYS A 4 71.59 19.32 61.99
C LYS A 4 71.49 19.87 60.56
N LEU A 5 71.82 19.06 59.55
CA LEU A 5 71.40 19.28 58.17
C LEU A 5 70.22 18.34 57.91
N LEU A 6 69.02 18.92 57.70
CA LEU A 6 67.85 18.19 57.21
C LEU A 6 68.04 17.93 55.71
N ILE A 7 67.93 16.66 55.30
CA ILE A 7 67.78 16.25 53.90
C ILE A 7 66.28 15.97 53.69
N PRO A 8 65.58 16.61 52.76
CA PRO A 8 64.24 16.19 52.39
C PRO A 8 64.34 15.03 51.38
N LEU A 9 63.77 13.88 51.75
CA LEU A 9 63.54 12.76 50.85
C LEU A 9 62.40 13.13 49.90
N LEU A 10 62.72 13.44 48.63
CA LEU A 10 61.73 13.57 47.57
C LEU A 10 61.28 12.16 47.17
N ILE A 11 60.09 11.76 47.64
CA ILE A 11 59.38 10.57 47.14
C ILE A 11 58.78 10.96 45.79
N PHE A 12 59.43 10.56 44.70
CA PHE A 12 58.80 10.56 43.38
C PHE A 12 57.78 9.42 43.33
N SER A 13 56.51 9.73 43.52
CA SER A 13 55.43 8.83 43.15
C SER A 13 55.37 8.76 41.62
N PHE A 14 55.92 7.68 41.05
CA PHE A 14 55.60 7.26 39.69
C PHE A 14 54.12 6.88 39.65
N LEU A 15 53.25 7.84 39.31
CA LEU A 15 51.94 7.54 38.73
C LEU A 15 52.21 7.02 37.33
N ALA A 16 52.33 5.71 37.21
CA ALA A 16 52.16 5.05 35.93
C ALA A 16 50.70 5.27 35.53
N GLU A 17 50.45 6.25 34.66
CA GLU A 17 49.25 6.29 33.86
C GLU A 17 49.25 5.02 33.01
N LEU A 18 48.58 3.98 33.50
CA LEU A 18 48.10 2.89 32.69
C LEU A 18 47.07 3.49 31.73
N CYS A 19 47.57 3.97 30.59
CA CYS A 19 46.76 4.25 29.42
C CYS A 19 46.19 2.90 28.96
N HIS A 20 45.07 2.48 29.57
CA HIS A 20 44.24 1.42 29.01
C HIS A 20 43.66 1.99 27.72
N SER A 21 44.30 1.65 26.60
CA SER A 21 43.60 1.61 25.32
C SER A 21 42.34 0.77 25.56
N GLN A 22 41.19 1.44 25.66
CA GLN A 22 39.92 0.75 25.70
C GLN A 22 39.75 0.16 24.30
N ASN A 23 40.03 -1.14 24.16
CA ASN A 23 39.56 -1.89 23.01
C ASN A 23 38.03 -1.81 23.03
N VAL A 24 37.49 -0.82 22.32
CA VAL A 24 36.06 -0.68 22.09
C VAL A 24 35.63 -1.92 21.33
N THR A 25 34.81 -2.77 21.96
CA THR A 25 34.26 -3.94 21.28
C THR A 25 33.41 -3.49 20.09
N ASN A 26 33.31 -4.30 19.04
CA ASN A 26 32.44 -4.00 17.91
C ASN A 26 31.01 -3.65 18.35
N ASP A 27 30.52 -4.30 19.42
CA ASP A 27 29.21 -4.03 20.02
C ASP A 27 29.09 -2.63 20.64
N THR A 28 30.12 -2.12 21.31
CA THR A 28 30.11 -0.75 21.85
C THR A 28 30.13 0.26 20.71
N LYS A 29 30.89 -0.01 19.64
CA LYS A 29 30.91 0.83 18.44
C LYS A 29 29.56 0.83 17.72
N LEU A 30 28.94 -0.34 17.56
CA LEU A 30 27.62 -0.52 16.96
C LEU A 30 26.55 0.30 17.72
N ARG A 31 26.51 0.19 19.05
CA ARG A 31 25.61 1.00 19.90
C ARG A 31 25.85 2.50 19.72
N GLY A 32 27.11 2.92 19.68
CA GLY A 32 27.49 4.32 19.46
C GLY A 32 26.95 4.88 18.15
N ILE A 33 27.13 4.15 17.05
CA ILE A 33 26.64 4.56 15.72
C ILE A 33 25.11 4.66 15.72
N ILE A 34 24.39 3.68 16.29
CA ILE A 34 22.92 3.73 16.35
C ILE A 34 22.43 4.88 17.21
N ALA A 35 23.09 5.17 18.33
CA ALA A 35 22.72 6.30 19.18
C ALA A 35 22.89 7.65 18.46
N GLU A 36 23.95 7.80 17.66
CA GLU A 36 24.25 9.03 16.92
C GLU A 36 23.41 9.16 15.65
N LYS A 37 23.46 8.15 14.78
CA LYS A 37 22.92 8.17 13.42
C LYS A 37 21.50 7.61 13.32
N GLY A 38 21.00 6.96 14.37
CA GLY A 38 19.66 6.35 14.44
C GLY A 38 19.57 4.95 13.85
N GLN A 39 20.60 4.48 13.13
CA GLN A 39 20.68 3.14 12.57
C GLN A 39 22.15 2.77 12.28
N ALA A 40 22.44 1.49 12.12
CA ALA A 40 23.74 0.99 11.68
C ALA A 40 23.55 -0.25 10.82
N GLU A 41 24.45 -0.44 9.84
CA GLU A 41 24.46 -1.62 9.00
C GLU A 41 25.53 -2.60 9.50
N VAL A 42 25.16 -3.88 9.52
CA VAL A 42 26.05 -4.99 9.81
C VAL A 42 25.96 -6.01 8.68
N ILE A 43 27.10 -6.61 8.33
CA ILE A 43 27.20 -7.62 7.28
C ILE A 43 27.52 -8.96 7.92
N ILE A 44 26.73 -9.97 7.60
CA ILE A 44 27.06 -11.37 7.91
C ILE A 44 27.45 -12.06 6.59
N PRO A 45 28.73 -12.47 6.43
CA PRO A 45 29.19 -13.13 5.21
C PRO A 45 28.78 -14.60 5.18
N ASP A 46 28.36 -15.07 4.01
CA ASP A 46 28.02 -16.47 3.68
C ASP A 46 27.21 -17.24 4.75
N PRO A 47 26.10 -16.68 5.28
CA PRO A 47 25.30 -17.35 6.31
C PRO A 47 24.53 -18.57 5.79
N GLY A 48 24.41 -18.70 4.45
CA GLY A 48 23.56 -19.70 3.79
C GLY A 48 22.06 -19.35 3.83
N ARG A 49 21.31 -19.89 2.87
CA ARG A 49 19.89 -19.53 2.63
C ARG A 49 18.98 -19.72 3.85
N GLN A 50 19.14 -20.81 4.61
CA GLN A 50 18.32 -21.07 5.80
C GLN A 50 18.55 -20.03 6.90
N ALA A 51 19.79 -19.54 7.06
CA ALA A 51 20.07 -18.49 8.03
C ALA A 51 19.54 -17.13 7.55
N ILE A 52 19.64 -16.83 6.25
CA ILE A 52 19.01 -15.64 5.65
C ILE A 52 17.52 -15.64 5.93
N ASP A 53 16.81 -16.73 5.61
CA ASP A 53 15.36 -16.87 5.85
C ASP A 53 14.97 -16.72 7.34
N ARG A 54 15.87 -17.09 8.27
CA ARG A 54 15.66 -16.87 9.72
C ARG A 54 15.86 -15.40 10.09
N LEU A 55 16.94 -14.78 9.58
CA LEU A 55 17.29 -13.39 9.86
C LEU A 55 16.24 -12.42 9.31
N THR A 56 15.70 -12.68 8.11
CA THR A 56 14.70 -11.81 7.47
C THR A 56 13.38 -11.72 8.22
N ARG A 57 13.07 -12.71 9.06
CA ARG A 57 11.88 -12.70 9.94
C ARG A 57 12.04 -11.82 11.18
N ILE A 58 13.26 -11.40 11.49
CA ILE A 58 13.62 -10.71 12.73
C ILE A 58 14.11 -9.30 12.43
N TYR A 59 14.99 -9.18 11.44
CA TYR A 59 15.72 -7.97 11.15
C TYR A 59 15.33 -7.38 9.80
N SER A 60 15.52 -6.07 9.70
CA SER A 60 15.42 -5.37 8.43
C SER A 60 16.63 -5.71 7.57
N ILE A 61 16.37 -6.37 6.44
CA ILE A 61 17.41 -6.69 5.46
C ILE A 61 17.47 -5.55 4.46
N ARG A 62 18.66 -4.96 4.36
CA ARG A 62 18.97 -3.89 3.42
C ARG A 62 19.23 -4.46 2.03
N SER A 63 19.98 -5.55 1.93
CA SER A 63 20.19 -6.31 0.69
C SER A 63 20.76 -7.71 0.99
N VAL A 64 20.61 -8.62 0.02
CA VAL A 64 21.40 -9.86 -0.07
C VAL A 64 22.17 -9.82 -1.38
N ARG A 65 23.50 -9.68 -1.30
CA ARG A 65 24.42 -9.62 -2.43
C ARG A 65 25.76 -10.22 -2.07
N ASP A 66 26.50 -10.68 -3.07
CA ASP A 66 27.85 -11.25 -2.88
C ASP A 66 27.93 -12.32 -1.77
N LYS A 67 26.89 -13.17 -1.70
CA LYS A 67 26.69 -14.20 -0.65
C LYS A 67 26.62 -13.67 0.79
N SER A 68 26.50 -12.36 0.97
CA SER A 68 26.42 -11.71 2.27
C SER A 68 25.02 -11.17 2.50
N VAL A 69 24.60 -11.11 3.76
CA VAL A 69 23.37 -10.45 4.16
C VAL A 69 23.70 -9.12 4.84
N HIS A 70 23.18 -8.05 4.27
CA HIS A 70 23.29 -6.69 4.78
C HIS A 70 22.08 -6.40 5.65
N ILE A 71 22.30 -6.25 6.95
CA ILE A 71 21.25 -6.08 7.94
C ILE A 71 21.32 -4.65 8.47
N LEU A 72 20.18 -3.97 8.50
CA LEU A 72 20.07 -2.68 9.13
C LEU A 72 19.45 -2.84 10.53
N LEU A 73 20.13 -2.27 11.53
CA LEU A 73 19.72 -2.33 12.92
C LEU A 73 19.25 -0.95 13.37
N SER A 74 18.13 -0.93 14.08
CA SER A 74 17.59 0.25 14.76
C SER A 74 17.81 0.13 16.28
N PRO A 75 17.51 1.18 17.07
CA PRO A 75 17.50 1.08 18.52
C PRO A 75 16.59 -0.05 19.04
N LEU A 76 15.58 -0.44 18.26
CA LEU A 76 14.64 -1.51 18.62
C LEU A 76 15.27 -2.91 18.51
N THR A 77 16.22 -3.12 17.60
CA THR A 77 16.71 -4.46 17.24
C THR A 77 18.15 -4.75 17.67
N VAL A 78 18.94 -3.72 17.99
CA VAL A 78 20.37 -3.86 18.27
C VAL A 78 20.69 -4.79 19.45
N GLU A 79 20.00 -4.64 20.58
CA GLU A 79 20.33 -5.45 21.78
C GLU A 79 20.01 -6.93 21.56
N ARG A 80 18.94 -7.22 20.83
CA ARG A 80 18.62 -8.59 20.42
C ARG A 80 19.71 -9.16 19.53
N PHE A 81 20.15 -8.40 18.52
CA PHE A 81 21.20 -8.83 17.60
C PHE A 81 22.51 -9.17 18.31
N ILE A 82 22.92 -8.32 19.26
CA ILE A 82 24.12 -8.55 20.08
C ILE A 82 23.95 -9.78 20.96
N ALA A 83 22.78 -9.96 21.60
CA ALA A 83 22.52 -11.10 22.47
C ALA A 83 22.51 -12.45 21.71
N GLU A 84 22.20 -12.45 20.41
CA GLU A 84 22.26 -13.64 19.56
C GLU A 84 23.70 -14.07 19.23
N GLY A 85 24.72 -13.23 19.49
CA GLY A 85 26.13 -13.59 19.37
C GLY A 85 26.59 -13.89 17.93
N ASN A 86 25.91 -13.33 16.93
CA ASN A 86 26.29 -13.48 15.53
C ASN A 86 27.68 -12.85 15.28
N GLU A 87 28.52 -13.48 14.46
CA GLU A 87 29.71 -12.81 13.93
C GLU A 87 29.29 -11.85 12.80
N TYR A 88 29.78 -10.61 12.85
CA TYR A 88 29.40 -9.58 11.88
C TYR A 88 30.55 -8.60 11.60
N GLN A 89 30.49 -8.00 10.43
CA GLN A 89 31.30 -6.86 10.04
C GLN A 89 30.46 -5.60 10.17
N LEU A 90 31.03 -4.56 10.78
CA LEU A 90 30.39 -3.26 10.90
C LEU A 90 30.80 -2.39 9.71
N THR A 91 29.84 -1.86 8.98
CA THR A 91 30.12 -0.84 7.96
C THR A 91 30.06 0.54 8.57
N GLU A 92 31.11 1.34 8.36
CA GLU A 92 31.02 2.77 8.62
C GLU A 92 30.26 3.40 7.47
N ARG A 93 29.07 3.94 7.77
CA ARG A 93 28.31 4.72 6.79
C ARG A 93 29.17 5.90 6.35
N VAL A 94 29.40 6.04 5.06
CA VAL A 94 29.91 7.30 4.51
C VAL A 94 28.79 8.34 4.70
N ASP A 95 29.05 9.39 5.49
CA ASP A 95 28.11 10.50 5.63
C ASP A 95 27.70 11.01 4.24
N THR A 96 26.44 11.44 4.12
CA THR A 96 25.78 11.89 2.89
C THR A 96 26.47 13.12 2.30
N LYS A 97 27.59 12.91 1.60
CA LYS A 97 28.18 13.93 0.73
C LYS A 97 27.24 14.09 -0.46
N GLY A 98 26.74 15.29 -0.70
CA GLY A 98 25.98 15.60 -1.91
C GLY A 98 24.45 15.67 -1.79
N VAL A 99 23.87 15.73 -0.57
CA VAL A 99 22.46 16.09 -0.40
C VAL A 99 22.33 17.61 -0.29
N LEU A 100 21.91 18.26 -1.36
CA LEU A 100 21.52 19.67 -1.35
C LEU A 100 20.00 19.76 -1.13
N THR A 101 19.60 20.61 -0.18
CA THR A 101 18.18 20.91 0.04
C THR A 101 17.85 22.26 -0.56
N SER A 102 16.76 22.35 -1.31
CA SER A 102 16.33 23.58 -1.99
C SER A 102 16.05 24.70 -0.99
N ALA A 103 16.31 25.96 -1.34
CA ALA A 103 16.03 27.10 -0.47
C ALA A 103 14.55 27.54 -0.52
N ASN A 104 13.88 27.32 -1.66
CA ASN A 104 12.48 27.67 -1.87
C ASN A 104 11.79 26.69 -2.84
N MET A 105 10.47 26.86 -3.03
CA MET A 105 9.67 26.00 -3.92
C MET A 105 10.11 26.08 -5.39
N ALA A 106 10.52 27.26 -5.88
CA ALA A 106 10.91 27.42 -7.28
C ALA A 106 12.19 26.65 -7.61
N GLU A 107 13.13 26.61 -6.67
CA GLU A 107 14.32 25.75 -6.73
C GLU A 107 13.95 24.26 -6.62
N ALA A 108 13.06 23.89 -5.68
CA ALA A 108 12.61 22.50 -5.54
C ALA A 108 12.00 21.94 -6.83
N MET A 109 11.32 22.77 -7.61
CA MET A 109 10.73 22.40 -8.90
C MET A 109 11.73 22.39 -10.08
N GLN A 110 13.03 22.62 -9.84
CA GLN A 110 14.08 22.35 -10.84
C GLN A 110 14.53 20.88 -10.82
N TRP A 111 14.20 20.13 -9.76
CA TRP A 111 14.55 18.72 -9.58
C TRP A 111 16.06 18.43 -9.56
N ASP A 112 16.87 19.43 -9.23
CA ASP A 112 18.34 19.35 -9.07
C ASP A 112 18.77 19.33 -7.59
N SER A 113 17.79 19.33 -6.68
CA SER A 113 17.96 19.33 -5.23
C SER A 113 16.75 18.69 -4.56
N TYR A 114 16.90 18.30 -3.29
CA TYR A 114 15.80 17.75 -2.52
C TYR A 114 14.95 18.86 -1.89
N PRO A 115 13.62 18.78 -1.91
CA PRO A 115 12.80 19.71 -1.15
C PRO A 115 12.93 19.43 0.35
N THR A 116 12.85 20.48 1.15
CA THR A 116 12.45 20.35 2.56
C THR A 116 11.05 19.74 2.67
N TYR A 117 10.68 19.24 3.84
CA TYR A 117 9.31 18.75 4.07
C TYR A 117 8.26 19.84 3.80
N THR A 118 8.50 21.07 4.26
CA THR A 118 7.61 22.21 3.98
C THR A 118 7.50 22.54 2.49
N GLN A 119 8.60 22.48 1.74
CA GLN A 119 8.57 22.70 0.30
C GLN A 119 7.86 21.56 -0.43
N TYR A 120 8.05 20.30 0.00
CA TYR A 120 7.32 19.17 -0.52
C TYR A 120 5.81 19.35 -0.37
N ASP A 121 5.32 19.71 0.82
CA ASP A 121 3.89 20.04 1.03
C ASP A 121 3.43 21.18 0.11
N SER A 122 4.26 22.23 -0.04
CA SER A 122 3.97 23.36 -0.92
C SER A 122 3.88 22.94 -2.40
N VAL A 123 4.79 22.09 -2.88
CA VAL A 123 4.81 21.57 -4.25
C VAL A 123 3.58 20.72 -4.53
N MET A 124 3.21 19.81 -3.61
CA MET A 124 2.02 18.97 -3.76
C MET A 124 0.74 19.80 -3.83
N ARG A 125 0.61 20.84 -2.99
CA ARG A 125 -0.51 21.80 -3.05
C ARG A 125 -0.48 22.62 -4.33
N PHE A 126 0.70 23.04 -4.78
CA PHE A 126 0.88 23.79 -6.00
C PHE A 126 0.33 23.01 -7.20
N PHE A 127 0.70 21.74 -7.35
CA PHE A 127 0.17 20.88 -8.43
C PHE A 127 -1.35 20.83 -8.46
N ALA A 128 -2.01 20.56 -7.33
CA ALA A 128 -3.47 20.53 -7.27
C ALA A 128 -4.10 21.91 -7.58
N SER A 129 -3.50 23.00 -7.11
CA SER A 129 -4.02 24.35 -7.34
C SER A 129 -3.81 24.87 -8.76
N SER A 130 -2.71 24.48 -9.42
CA SER A 130 -2.38 24.89 -10.79
C SER A 130 -3.10 24.06 -11.85
N TYR A 131 -3.46 22.82 -11.53
CA TYR A 131 -4.16 21.90 -12.43
C TYR A 131 -5.46 21.35 -11.81
N PRO A 132 -6.41 22.21 -11.38
CA PRO A 132 -7.58 21.78 -10.61
C PRO A 132 -8.63 20.98 -11.40
N ALA A 133 -8.44 20.85 -12.72
CA ALA A 133 -9.23 19.98 -13.58
C ALA A 133 -8.60 18.58 -13.74
N LEU A 134 -7.30 18.43 -13.44
CA LEU A 134 -6.56 17.20 -13.65
C LEU A 134 -6.02 16.58 -12.35
N CYS A 135 -5.96 17.35 -11.26
CA CYS A 135 -5.21 16.98 -10.06
C CYS A 135 -5.96 17.32 -8.78
N VAL A 136 -6.05 16.34 -7.87
CA VAL A 136 -6.52 16.51 -6.50
C VAL A 136 -5.44 16.06 -5.52
N LEU A 137 -5.20 16.88 -4.49
CA LEU A 137 -4.35 16.50 -3.36
C LEU A 137 -5.22 15.84 -2.28
N ASP A 138 -4.81 14.64 -1.89
CA ASP A 138 -5.37 13.90 -0.77
C ASP A 138 -4.27 13.50 0.22
N THR A 139 -4.64 12.81 1.29
CA THR A 139 -3.74 12.36 2.35
C THR A 139 -4.09 10.93 2.75
N ILE A 140 -3.14 10.01 2.59
CA ILE A 140 -3.26 8.61 3.04
C ILE A 140 -3.44 8.55 4.56
N GLY A 141 -2.72 9.43 5.27
CA GLY A 141 -2.83 9.55 6.72
C GLY A 141 -1.77 10.45 7.31
N LYS A 142 -1.43 10.18 8.57
CA LYS A 142 -0.35 10.88 9.29
C LYS A 142 0.64 9.86 9.81
N SER A 143 1.92 10.19 9.67
CA SER A 143 3.03 9.51 10.35
C SER A 143 2.93 9.63 11.87
N ILE A 144 3.77 8.87 12.59
CA ILE A 144 3.84 8.89 14.06
C ILE A 144 4.07 10.30 14.61
N ASN A 145 4.96 11.09 14.02
CA ASN A 145 5.23 12.47 14.47
C ASN A 145 4.28 13.51 13.85
N GLY A 146 3.20 13.06 13.19
CA GLY A 146 2.11 13.93 12.72
C GLY A 146 2.34 14.57 11.35
N ARG A 147 3.41 14.23 10.63
CA ARG A 147 3.59 14.64 9.22
C ARG A 147 2.57 13.94 8.33
N LEU A 148 2.04 14.68 7.36
CA LEU A 148 1.08 14.17 6.37
C LEU A 148 1.79 13.22 5.40
N VAL A 149 1.11 12.12 5.07
CA VAL A 149 1.50 11.22 3.99
C VAL A 149 0.64 11.61 2.78
N LEU A 150 1.18 12.48 1.93
CA LEU A 150 0.44 13.14 0.84
C LEU A 150 0.38 12.27 -0.41
N VAL A 151 -0.73 12.33 -1.14
CA VAL A 151 -0.93 11.62 -2.42
C VAL A 151 -1.68 12.52 -3.40
N LEU A 152 -1.33 12.46 -4.68
CA LEU A 152 -2.06 13.13 -5.75
C LEU A 152 -2.90 12.12 -6.51
N LYS A 153 -4.17 12.43 -6.79
CA LYS A 153 -4.96 11.80 -7.86
C LYS A 153 -4.79 12.63 -9.13
N ILE A 154 -4.35 12.02 -10.22
CA ILE A 154 -4.20 12.64 -11.54
C ILE A 154 -5.07 11.86 -12.54
N SER A 155 -6.09 12.51 -13.10
CA SER A 155 -7.05 11.98 -14.09
C SER A 155 -7.76 13.16 -14.78
N ASP A 156 -8.29 12.98 -15.98
CA ASP A 156 -9.06 14.01 -16.68
C ASP A 156 -10.37 14.40 -15.96
N ASN A 157 -10.94 13.52 -15.12
CA ASN A 157 -12.05 13.81 -14.21
C ASN A 157 -11.68 13.56 -12.74
N CYS A 158 -10.56 14.13 -12.29
CA CYS A 158 -9.96 13.94 -10.96
C CYS A 158 -10.84 14.22 -9.72
N LYS A 159 -12.09 14.71 -9.87
CA LYS A 159 -13.00 15.04 -8.75
C LYS A 159 -14.07 13.98 -8.50
N THR A 160 -14.20 13.03 -9.41
CA THR A 160 -15.14 11.92 -9.35
C THR A 160 -14.37 10.63 -9.57
N ASP A 161 -14.89 9.53 -9.04
CA ASP A 161 -14.36 8.21 -9.36
C ASP A 161 -15.07 7.71 -10.63
N GLU A 162 -14.29 7.21 -11.58
CA GLU A 162 -14.73 6.84 -12.91
C GLU A 162 -14.61 5.34 -13.17
N PRO A 163 -15.27 4.83 -14.23
CA PRO A 163 -15.15 3.45 -14.67
C PRO A 163 -13.77 3.09 -15.27
N GLU A 164 -12.70 3.51 -14.62
CA GLU A 164 -11.31 3.40 -15.07
C GLU A 164 -10.46 2.62 -14.06
N PRO A 165 -9.40 1.92 -14.51
CA PRO A 165 -8.46 1.31 -13.59
C PRO A 165 -7.76 2.36 -12.74
N GLU A 166 -7.84 2.20 -11.42
CA GLU A 166 -7.00 2.94 -10.49
C GLU A 166 -5.59 2.32 -10.45
N VAL A 167 -4.57 3.17 -10.54
CA VAL A 167 -3.16 2.77 -10.50
C VAL A 167 -2.40 3.57 -9.43
N PHE A 168 -1.42 2.94 -8.77
CA PHE A 168 -0.75 3.57 -7.64
C PHE A 168 0.77 3.46 -7.68
N TYR A 169 1.44 4.61 -7.67
CA TYR A 169 2.86 4.71 -7.43
C TYR A 169 3.14 5.29 -6.05
N THR A 170 3.99 4.61 -5.29
CA THR A 170 4.47 5.09 -3.99
C THR A 170 5.96 4.89 -3.86
N SER A 171 6.63 5.73 -3.09
CA SER A 171 8.06 5.63 -2.86
C SER A 171 8.43 6.00 -1.45
N SER A 172 9.69 5.70 -1.10
CA SER A 172 10.28 6.12 0.17
C SER A 172 9.49 5.59 1.38
N ILE A 173 9.01 4.35 1.29
CA ILE A 173 8.49 3.60 2.46
C ILE A 173 9.61 3.34 3.46
N HIS A 174 10.84 3.26 2.97
CA HIS A 174 12.05 3.43 3.73
C HIS A 174 12.52 4.88 3.63
N GLY A 175 12.73 5.52 4.78
CA GLY A 175 12.96 6.96 4.81
C GLY A 175 14.32 7.39 4.25
N ASP A 176 15.31 6.50 4.20
CA ASP A 176 16.63 6.76 3.64
C ASP A 176 16.79 6.30 2.19
N GLU A 177 15.70 5.96 1.49
CA GLU A 177 15.66 5.56 0.07
C GLU A 177 15.01 6.68 -0.75
N THR A 178 15.82 7.66 -1.21
CA THR A 178 15.31 8.98 -1.64
C THR A 178 15.19 9.17 -3.15
N ALA A 179 15.67 8.24 -3.98
CA ALA A 179 15.56 8.33 -5.44
C ALA A 179 14.11 8.47 -5.89
N GLY A 180 13.25 7.57 -5.40
CA GLY A 180 11.84 7.53 -5.71
C GLY A 180 11.09 8.79 -5.25
N PHE A 181 11.53 9.48 -4.21
CA PHE A 181 10.88 10.70 -3.73
C PHE A 181 10.85 11.79 -4.80
N ILE A 182 12.01 12.07 -5.41
CA ILE A 182 12.14 13.10 -6.45
C ILE A 182 11.51 12.63 -7.76
N LEU A 183 11.68 11.35 -8.11
CA LEU A 183 11.12 10.80 -9.34
C LEU A 183 9.60 10.90 -9.37
N MET A 184 8.92 10.62 -8.25
CA MET A 184 7.47 10.74 -8.17
C MET A 184 7.00 12.18 -8.29
N LEU A 185 7.66 13.14 -7.65
CA LEU A 185 7.34 14.56 -7.79
C LEU A 185 7.50 15.05 -9.23
N ARG A 186 8.62 14.66 -9.88
CA ARG A 186 8.91 15.02 -11.26
C ARG A 186 7.97 14.34 -12.25
N LEU A 187 7.55 13.10 -11.99
CA LEU A 187 6.54 12.41 -12.78
C LEU A 187 5.17 13.12 -12.68
N SER A 188 4.74 13.49 -11.48
CA SER A 188 3.51 14.27 -11.29
C SER A 188 3.54 15.56 -12.10
N GLU A 189 4.64 16.32 -12.02
CA GLU A 189 4.79 17.53 -12.85
C GLU A 189 4.75 17.21 -14.35
N TYR A 190 5.44 16.16 -14.78
CA TYR A 190 5.52 15.76 -16.18
C TYR A 190 4.14 15.41 -16.75
N LEU A 191 3.34 14.62 -16.03
CA LEU A 191 1.98 14.25 -16.46
C LEU A 191 1.10 15.51 -16.59
N LEU A 192 1.13 16.39 -15.60
CA LEU A 192 0.30 17.60 -15.58
C LEU A 192 0.70 18.61 -16.66
N LYS A 193 2.00 18.88 -16.83
CA LYS A 193 2.50 19.84 -17.83
C LYS A 193 2.30 19.37 -19.27
N ASN A 194 2.34 18.06 -19.51
CA ASN A 194 2.33 17.50 -20.86
C ASN A 194 0.98 16.93 -21.30
N TYR A 195 -0.05 16.99 -20.45
CA TYR A 195 -1.40 16.51 -20.78
C TYR A 195 -1.93 17.04 -22.12
N SER A 196 -1.84 18.35 -22.36
CA SER A 196 -2.41 18.96 -23.57
C SER A 196 -1.51 18.85 -24.81
N THR A 197 -0.28 18.38 -24.68
CA THR A 197 0.75 18.45 -25.75
C THR A 197 1.34 17.09 -26.13
N ASN A 198 1.26 16.09 -25.26
CA ASN A 198 1.82 14.77 -25.48
C ASN A 198 0.71 13.71 -25.46
N ASN A 199 0.43 13.11 -26.62
CA ASN A 199 -0.62 12.11 -26.78
C ASN A 199 -0.45 10.89 -25.87
N ARG A 200 0.79 10.49 -25.56
CA ARG A 200 1.06 9.37 -24.64
C ARG A 200 0.61 9.70 -23.22
N VAL A 201 0.92 10.91 -22.76
CA VAL A 201 0.51 11.41 -21.44
C VAL A 201 -1.00 11.63 -21.41
N LYS A 202 -1.56 12.23 -22.45
CA LYS A 202 -3.01 12.40 -22.58
C LYS A 202 -3.74 11.06 -22.46
N ASN A 203 -3.31 10.04 -23.21
CA ASN A 203 -3.92 8.72 -23.16
C ASN A 203 -3.85 8.07 -21.78
N LEU A 204 -2.77 8.27 -21.03
CA LEU A 204 -2.66 7.79 -19.65
C LEU A 204 -3.65 8.50 -18.72
N VAL A 205 -3.74 9.83 -18.80
CA VAL A 205 -4.58 10.64 -17.90
C VAL A 205 -6.07 10.54 -18.24
N ASP A 206 -6.42 10.28 -19.51
CA ASP A 206 -7.81 10.10 -20.00
C ASP A 206 -8.36 8.67 -19.80
N ASN A 207 -7.56 7.71 -19.32
CA ASN A 207 -8.00 6.30 -19.22
C ASN A 207 -7.59 5.63 -17.90
N LEU A 208 -6.99 6.38 -16.98
CA LEU A 208 -6.52 5.87 -15.69
C LEU A 208 -6.72 6.93 -14.61
N GLU A 209 -7.03 6.44 -13.41
CA GLU A 209 -6.88 7.23 -12.21
C GLU A 209 -5.49 7.00 -11.61
N ILE A 210 -4.58 7.94 -11.86
CA ILE A 210 -3.17 7.81 -11.47
C ILE A 210 -2.95 8.41 -10.08
N TRP A 211 -2.70 7.55 -9.10
CA TRP A 211 -2.38 7.96 -7.75
C TRP A 211 -0.87 7.94 -7.52
N ILE A 212 -0.30 9.04 -7.01
CA ILE A 212 1.14 9.17 -6.77
C ILE A 212 1.40 9.67 -5.35
N ASN A 213 2.06 8.83 -4.54
CA ASN A 213 2.56 9.16 -3.20
C ASN A 213 4.10 9.20 -3.19
N PRO A 214 4.72 10.38 -3.26
CA PRO A 214 6.18 10.49 -3.30
C PRO A 214 6.90 10.09 -2.01
N LEU A 215 6.20 10.05 -0.87
CA LEU A 215 6.86 9.91 0.43
C LEU A 215 5.96 9.20 1.43
N ALA A 216 6.13 7.87 1.54
CA ALA A 216 5.36 7.05 2.46
C ALA A 216 5.85 7.11 3.91
N ASN A 217 7.15 7.37 4.14
CA ASN A 217 7.76 7.48 5.47
C ASN A 217 8.45 8.83 5.69
N PRO A 218 7.68 9.93 5.83
CA PRO A 218 8.26 11.26 6.02
C PRO A 218 9.04 11.40 7.34
N ASP A 219 8.76 10.57 8.34
CA ASP A 219 9.49 10.60 9.61
C ASP A 219 10.89 10.01 9.53
N GLY A 220 11.07 8.94 8.77
CA GLY A 220 12.40 8.40 8.49
C GLY A 220 13.25 9.37 7.67
N THR A 221 12.67 9.99 6.63
CA THR A 221 13.38 10.93 5.73
C THR A 221 13.72 12.25 6.43
N PHE A 222 12.77 12.82 7.17
CA PHE A 222 12.93 14.10 7.85
C PHE A 222 13.15 13.92 9.35
N ARG A 223 13.90 12.89 9.76
CA ARG A 223 14.13 12.54 11.17
C ARG A 223 14.62 13.74 12.01
N ASN A 224 15.53 14.54 11.45
CA ASN A 224 16.22 15.62 12.15
C ASN A 224 15.75 17.03 11.70
N GLY A 225 14.45 17.22 11.50
CA GLY A 225 13.84 18.53 11.27
C GLY A 225 13.16 18.66 9.92
N ASN A 226 13.47 19.73 9.17
CA ASN A 226 12.81 20.04 7.90
C ASN A 226 13.66 19.66 6.67
N ASN A 227 14.97 19.49 6.84
CA ASN A 227 15.91 19.09 5.80
C ASN A 227 16.16 17.58 5.88
N ILE A 228 16.62 16.96 4.79
CA ILE A 228 17.08 15.57 4.78
C ILE A 228 18.47 15.52 5.42
N LEU A 229 18.53 15.19 6.72
CA LEU A 229 19.77 15.14 7.50
C LEU A 229 19.85 13.83 8.26
N SER A 230 20.77 12.94 7.87
CA SER A 230 20.89 11.58 8.42
C SER A 230 19.55 10.83 8.44
N PRO A 231 18.88 10.68 7.28
CA PRO A 231 17.63 9.93 7.23
C PRO A 231 17.88 8.46 7.58
N VAL A 232 16.83 7.81 8.04
CA VAL A 232 16.81 6.41 8.45
C VAL A 232 15.75 5.64 7.69
N ARG A 233 15.97 4.34 7.52
CA ARG A 233 15.06 3.42 6.86
C ARG A 233 13.72 3.32 7.57
N PHE A 234 13.79 3.20 8.89
CA PHE A 234 12.65 2.86 9.75
C PHE A 234 11.67 4.03 9.88
N ASN A 235 10.44 3.73 10.32
CA ASN A 235 9.54 4.78 10.81
C ASN A 235 10.03 5.34 12.17
N ALA A 236 9.32 6.33 12.72
CA ALA A 236 9.73 6.97 13.99
C ALA A 236 9.87 6.00 15.18
N ASN A 237 9.16 4.86 15.14
CA ASN A 237 9.22 3.83 16.19
C ASN A 237 10.31 2.76 15.96
N GLY A 238 11.11 2.89 14.89
CA GLY A 238 12.18 1.94 14.58
C GLY A 238 11.72 0.65 13.88
N TYR A 239 10.51 0.62 13.33
CA TYR A 239 9.98 -0.52 12.56
C TYR A 239 10.23 -0.34 11.06
N ASP A 240 10.53 -1.45 10.38
CA ASP A 240 10.58 -1.52 8.93
C ASP A 240 9.15 -1.67 8.38
N LEU A 241 8.68 -0.65 7.67
CA LEU A 241 7.30 -0.61 7.15
C LEU A 241 7.06 -1.66 6.06
N ASN A 242 8.09 -2.06 5.29
CA ASN A 242 8.00 -3.13 4.29
C ASN A 242 8.29 -4.53 4.87
N ARG A 243 8.25 -4.65 6.21
CA ARG A 243 8.06 -5.91 6.96
C ARG A 243 6.80 -5.85 7.82
N ASN A 244 5.99 -4.81 7.63
CA ASN A 244 4.87 -4.48 8.50
C ASN A 244 3.49 -4.59 7.83
N PHE A 245 3.36 -5.32 6.72
CA PHE A 245 2.06 -5.70 6.15
C PHE A 245 1.60 -7.12 6.55
N PRO A 246 0.27 -7.42 6.49
CA PRO A 246 -0.28 -8.76 6.68
C PRO A 246 0.41 -9.80 5.83
N ASP A 247 0.70 -10.93 6.47
CA ASP A 247 1.38 -12.05 5.85
C ASP A 247 0.80 -13.32 6.48
N PRO A 248 0.21 -14.24 5.69
CA PRO A 248 -0.47 -15.42 6.23
C PRO A 248 0.37 -16.30 7.17
N ASP A 249 1.69 -16.40 6.97
CA ASP A 249 2.62 -17.17 7.84
C ASP A 249 3.84 -16.34 8.26
N GLY A 250 3.69 -15.01 8.20
CA GLY A 250 4.66 -14.06 8.72
C GLY A 250 4.62 -13.99 10.25
N PRO A 251 5.65 -13.39 10.89
CA PRO A 251 5.59 -13.11 12.31
C PRO A 251 4.43 -12.16 12.63
N VAL A 252 3.79 -12.35 13.78
CA VAL A 252 2.88 -11.34 14.32
C VAL A 252 3.71 -10.14 14.74
N VAL A 253 3.48 -9.01 14.10
CA VAL A 253 4.19 -7.75 14.37
C VAL A 253 3.21 -6.67 14.80
N THR A 254 3.66 -5.76 15.65
CA THR A 254 2.90 -4.56 15.99
C THR A 254 2.73 -3.71 14.74
N ARG A 255 1.48 -3.57 14.29
CA ARG A 255 1.19 -2.73 13.12
C ARG A 255 1.40 -1.26 13.44
N GLN A 256 2.18 -0.62 12.58
CA GLN A 256 2.49 0.80 12.66
C GLN A 256 1.36 1.62 12.07
N LYS A 257 1.27 2.87 12.50
CA LYS A 257 0.23 3.79 12.08
C LYS A 257 0.26 3.98 10.56
N GLU A 258 1.45 4.22 10.00
CA GLU A 258 1.66 4.39 8.56
C GLU A 258 1.16 3.18 7.77
N THR A 259 1.44 1.98 8.26
CA THR A 259 0.99 0.75 7.59
C THR A 259 -0.52 0.58 7.67
N VAL A 260 -1.15 0.85 8.82
CA VAL A 260 -2.62 0.75 8.95
C VAL A 260 -3.32 1.76 8.04
N ASP A 261 -2.83 3.00 8.00
CA ASP A 261 -3.38 4.05 7.14
C ASP A 261 -3.21 3.66 5.66
N MET A 262 -2.03 3.18 5.26
CA MET A 262 -1.77 2.69 3.90
C MET A 262 -2.65 1.49 3.53
N MET A 263 -2.82 0.51 4.43
CA MET A 263 -3.69 -0.64 4.19
C MET A 263 -5.15 -0.23 3.94
N ARG A 264 -5.65 0.74 4.72
CA ARG A 264 -7.00 1.29 4.50
C ARG A 264 -7.09 1.97 3.14
N PHE A 265 -6.14 2.84 2.83
CA PHE A 265 -6.12 3.54 1.55
C PHE A 265 -6.08 2.58 0.36
N LEU A 266 -5.23 1.56 0.40
CA LEU A 266 -5.15 0.53 -0.64
C LEU A 266 -6.46 -0.27 -0.77
N ALA A 267 -7.08 -0.64 0.36
CA ALA A 267 -8.31 -1.43 0.37
C ALA A 267 -9.54 -0.63 -0.06
N ASP A 268 -9.60 0.65 0.27
CA ASP A 268 -10.72 1.54 -0.10
C ASP A 268 -10.73 1.84 -1.62
N ARG A 269 -9.57 1.78 -2.29
CA ARG A 269 -9.40 2.06 -3.72
C ARG A 269 -9.37 0.83 -4.61
N GLY A 270 -8.75 -0.26 -4.16
CA GLY A 270 -8.66 -1.49 -4.96
C GLY A 270 -7.80 -1.35 -6.22
N PHE A 271 -6.62 -0.76 -6.09
CA PHE A 271 -5.70 -0.51 -7.22
C PHE A 271 -5.45 -1.76 -8.07
N ALA A 272 -5.68 -1.63 -9.38
CA ALA A 272 -5.43 -2.72 -10.33
C ALA A 272 -3.93 -2.97 -10.49
N LEU A 273 -3.15 -1.90 -10.68
CA LEU A 273 -1.70 -1.94 -10.85
C LEU A 273 -1.01 -0.98 -9.87
N SER A 274 0.08 -1.41 -9.26
CA SER A 274 0.91 -0.58 -8.40
C SER A 274 2.40 -0.85 -8.57
N ALA A 275 3.23 0.11 -8.17
CA ALA A 275 4.65 -0.11 -7.91
C ALA A 275 5.07 0.64 -6.64
N ASN A 276 5.91 0.02 -5.81
CA ASN A 276 6.67 0.71 -4.77
C ASN A 276 8.12 0.92 -5.23
N PHE A 277 8.63 2.13 -5.05
CA PHE A 277 10.00 2.48 -5.42
C PHE A 277 10.92 2.52 -4.21
N HIS A 278 12.07 1.86 -4.36
CA HIS A 278 13.10 1.64 -3.37
C HIS A 278 14.48 2.03 -3.93
N SER A 279 15.49 1.96 -3.07
CA SER A 279 16.90 2.14 -3.42
C SER A 279 17.76 1.19 -2.57
N GLY A 280 18.95 0.88 -3.07
CA GLY A 280 19.95 0.03 -2.44
C GLY A 280 20.54 -1.01 -3.38
N GLU A 281 19.85 -1.26 -4.49
CA GLU A 281 20.27 -2.04 -5.66
C GLU A 281 19.59 -1.43 -6.89
N GLU A 282 19.80 -2.01 -8.08
CA GLU A 282 19.15 -1.58 -9.32
C GLU A 282 18.50 -2.77 -10.04
N VAL A 283 17.25 -3.05 -9.70
CA VAL A 283 16.51 -4.24 -10.15
C VAL A 283 15.00 -4.03 -10.05
N VAL A 284 14.22 -4.62 -10.96
CA VAL A 284 12.78 -4.77 -10.80
C VAL A 284 12.47 -6.12 -10.15
N ASN A 285 12.04 -6.05 -8.90
CA ASN A 285 11.61 -7.17 -8.09
C ASN A 285 10.10 -7.42 -8.28
N TYR A 286 9.70 -8.66 -8.58
CA TYR A 286 8.28 -9.01 -8.76
C TYR A 286 7.84 -10.19 -7.87
N PRO A 287 6.52 -10.35 -7.63
CA PRO A 287 6.00 -11.37 -6.74
C PRO A 287 6.34 -12.81 -7.12
N TRP A 288 6.40 -13.71 -6.14
CA TRP A 288 6.24 -13.43 -4.71
C TRP A 288 7.55 -13.09 -4.03
N ASP A 289 7.50 -12.19 -3.05
CA ASP A 289 8.61 -11.94 -2.12
C ASP A 289 8.77 -13.10 -1.12
N ARG A 290 7.65 -13.71 -0.74
CA ARG A 290 7.59 -14.68 0.35
C ARG A 290 7.71 -16.14 -0.08
N TRP A 291 7.09 -16.51 -1.18
CA TRP A 291 6.82 -17.91 -1.55
C TRP A 291 7.72 -18.39 -2.68
N ALA A 292 8.19 -19.64 -2.56
CA ALA A 292 8.94 -20.32 -3.60
C ALA A 292 8.09 -20.71 -4.81
N VAL A 293 6.79 -20.89 -4.59
CA VAL A 293 5.83 -21.18 -5.66
C VAL A 293 5.59 -19.89 -6.43
N GLU A 294 5.61 -19.96 -7.75
CA GLU A 294 5.38 -18.82 -8.62
C GLU A 294 3.89 -18.42 -8.65
N HIS A 295 3.65 -17.10 -8.73
CA HIS A 295 2.32 -16.54 -8.95
C HIS A 295 1.68 -17.11 -10.23
N ALA A 296 0.35 -17.22 -10.31
CA ALA A 296 -0.33 -17.71 -11.52
C ALA A 296 0.05 -16.87 -12.77
N ASP A 297 0.11 -15.55 -12.60
CA ASP A 297 0.55 -14.56 -13.59
C ASP A 297 2.07 -14.29 -13.59
N ASN A 298 2.92 -15.25 -13.20
CA ASN A 298 4.38 -15.07 -13.11
C ASN A 298 4.99 -14.51 -14.40
N ASP A 299 4.65 -15.09 -15.55
CA ASP A 299 5.23 -14.68 -16.83
C ASP A 299 4.78 -13.27 -17.23
N TRP A 300 3.57 -12.86 -16.84
CA TRP A 300 3.10 -11.50 -17.04
C TRP A 300 3.89 -10.50 -16.18
N PHE A 301 4.11 -10.81 -14.90
CA PHE A 301 4.96 -10.01 -14.03
C PHE A 301 6.38 -9.89 -14.58
N TYR A 302 6.99 -11.02 -14.95
CA TYR A 302 8.33 -11.04 -15.54
C TYR A 302 8.38 -10.18 -16.81
N MET A 303 7.41 -10.29 -17.73
CA MET A 303 7.41 -9.54 -18.98
C MET A 303 7.35 -8.02 -18.77
N ILE A 304 6.52 -7.52 -17.85
CA ILE A 304 6.44 -6.07 -17.59
C ILE A 304 7.69 -5.55 -16.86
N SER A 305 8.26 -6.36 -15.96
CA SER A 305 9.52 -6.05 -15.26
C SER A 305 10.71 -6.04 -16.23
N ARG A 306 10.77 -7.00 -17.15
CA ARG A 306 11.78 -7.07 -18.21
C ARG A 306 11.67 -5.88 -19.16
N ALA A 307 10.46 -5.50 -19.57
CA ALA A 307 10.23 -4.33 -20.40
C ALA A 307 10.68 -3.02 -19.73
N TRP A 308 10.53 -2.90 -18.40
CA TRP A 308 11.05 -1.77 -17.64
C TRP A 308 12.58 -1.69 -17.73
N ALA A 309 13.26 -2.79 -17.40
CA ALA A 309 14.72 -2.85 -17.35
C ALA A 309 15.34 -2.71 -18.76
N ASP A 310 14.76 -3.33 -19.78
CA ASP A 310 15.21 -3.18 -21.17
C ASP A 310 15.07 -1.74 -21.65
N THR A 311 13.95 -1.07 -21.32
CA THR A 311 13.75 0.34 -21.66
C THR A 311 14.80 1.19 -20.96
N VAL A 312 15.05 0.95 -19.68
CA VAL A 312 16.11 1.64 -18.93
C VAL A 312 17.47 1.47 -19.63
N HIS A 313 17.86 0.25 -20.00
CA HIS A 313 19.15 -0.04 -20.64
C HIS A 313 19.35 0.66 -21.98
N LEU A 314 18.26 0.98 -22.70
CA LEU A 314 18.34 1.74 -23.95
C LEU A 314 18.66 3.23 -23.73
N TYR A 315 18.35 3.77 -22.55
CA TYR A 315 18.44 5.21 -22.26
C TYR A 315 19.39 5.56 -21.12
N SER A 316 19.99 4.57 -20.45
CA SER A 316 20.97 4.74 -19.39
C SER A 316 22.40 4.59 -19.85
N GLY A 317 23.34 4.96 -18.98
CA GLY A 317 24.75 4.59 -19.14
C GLY A 317 24.96 3.09 -18.90
N PRO A 318 26.05 2.49 -19.44
CA PRO A 318 26.41 1.11 -19.15
C PRO A 318 26.53 0.87 -17.65
N GLY A 319 25.94 -0.22 -17.15
CA GLY A 319 26.02 -0.61 -15.74
C GLY A 319 24.72 -0.40 -14.97
N TYR A 320 23.87 0.55 -15.38
CA TYR A 320 22.65 0.88 -14.64
C TYR A 320 21.57 -0.19 -14.83
N MET A 321 20.98 -0.66 -13.72
CA MET A 321 19.96 -1.71 -13.64
C MET A 321 20.43 -3.08 -14.13
N ASN A 322 21.66 -3.46 -13.77
CA ASN A 322 22.26 -4.75 -14.15
C ASN A 322 22.23 -5.80 -13.04
N PHE A 323 21.69 -5.50 -11.86
CA PHE A 323 21.70 -6.43 -10.74
C PHE A 323 20.87 -7.69 -11.03
N LEU A 324 21.34 -8.85 -10.55
CA LEU A 324 20.77 -10.19 -10.77
C LEU A 324 20.57 -10.54 -12.25
N ASP A 325 19.35 -10.85 -12.69
CA ASP A 325 19.06 -11.24 -14.07
C ASP A 325 18.94 -10.00 -14.97
N ASN A 326 20.05 -9.25 -15.06
CA ASN A 326 20.18 -8.03 -15.84
C ASN A 326 19.05 -7.03 -15.53
N GLY A 327 18.78 -6.79 -14.24
CA GLY A 327 17.79 -5.81 -13.78
C GLY A 327 16.40 -6.35 -13.49
N VAL A 328 16.21 -7.67 -13.39
CA VAL A 328 14.94 -8.28 -13.00
C VAL A 328 15.16 -9.41 -11.99
N THR A 329 14.24 -9.59 -11.03
CA THR A 329 14.24 -10.76 -10.15
C THR A 329 12.84 -11.09 -9.63
N ASN A 330 12.57 -12.37 -9.41
CA ASN A 330 11.51 -12.79 -8.48
C ASN A 330 12.00 -12.52 -7.04
N GLY A 331 11.12 -12.01 -6.17
CA GLY A 331 11.53 -11.61 -4.82
C GLY A 331 12.02 -12.76 -3.95
N TYR A 332 11.30 -13.88 -3.94
CA TYR A 332 11.73 -15.07 -3.21
C TYR A 332 13.06 -15.61 -3.75
N VAL A 333 13.28 -15.58 -5.06
CA VAL A 333 14.56 -16.01 -5.66
C VAL A 333 15.71 -15.17 -5.12
N TRP A 334 15.56 -13.84 -5.05
CA TRP A 334 16.56 -12.95 -4.48
C TRP A 334 16.78 -13.24 -2.99
N TYR A 335 15.77 -12.98 -2.15
CA TYR A 335 15.74 -13.42 -0.76
C TYR A 335 14.32 -13.34 -0.20
N LYS A 336 13.97 -14.28 0.68
CA LYS A 336 12.62 -14.33 1.26
C LYS A 336 12.33 -13.11 2.11
N VAL A 337 11.24 -12.41 1.80
CA VAL A 337 10.69 -11.31 2.59
C VAL A 337 9.32 -11.68 3.15
N ASN A 338 9.10 -11.41 4.43
CA ASN A 338 7.80 -11.56 5.09
C ASN A 338 7.19 -10.19 5.37
N GLY A 339 5.87 -10.07 5.19
CA GLY A 339 5.12 -8.84 5.46
C GLY A 339 5.45 -7.67 4.55
N SER A 340 5.79 -7.92 3.27
CA SER A 340 5.97 -6.87 2.28
C SER A 340 4.64 -6.30 1.80
N ARG A 341 4.68 -5.04 1.36
CA ARG A 341 3.54 -4.38 0.72
C ARG A 341 3.19 -5.04 -0.62
N GLN A 342 4.21 -5.43 -1.38
CA GLN A 342 4.06 -6.05 -2.70
C GLN A 342 3.18 -7.31 -2.64
N ASP A 343 3.51 -8.22 -1.72
CA ASP A 343 2.74 -9.46 -1.54
C ASP A 343 1.36 -9.17 -0.93
N TYR A 344 1.22 -8.17 -0.05
CA TYR A 344 -0.09 -7.77 0.49
C TYR A 344 -1.03 -7.27 -0.61
N VAL A 345 -0.59 -6.36 -1.47
CA VAL A 345 -1.42 -5.86 -2.59
C VAL A 345 -1.82 -7.00 -3.52
N THR A 346 -0.87 -7.89 -3.83
CA THR A 346 -1.10 -8.99 -4.76
C THR A 346 -2.00 -10.08 -4.17
N TYR A 347 -1.75 -10.52 -2.94
CA TYR A 347 -2.47 -11.63 -2.31
C TYR A 347 -3.79 -11.21 -1.64
N ASN A 348 -3.79 -10.09 -0.90
CA ASN A 348 -4.95 -9.69 -0.10
C ASN A 348 -5.93 -8.81 -0.86
N LEU A 349 -5.45 -8.00 -1.80
CA LEU A 349 -6.26 -7.02 -2.52
C LEU A 349 -6.48 -7.39 -4.00
N SER A 350 -5.92 -8.51 -4.46
CA SER A 350 -6.02 -8.97 -5.86
C SER A 350 -5.43 -8.01 -6.90
N GLY A 351 -4.70 -6.98 -6.46
CA GLY A 351 -3.98 -6.05 -7.35
C GLY A 351 -2.71 -6.69 -7.90
N ARG A 352 -1.95 -5.93 -8.69
CA ARG A 352 -0.62 -6.35 -9.16
C ARG A 352 0.40 -5.31 -8.75
N GLU A 353 1.37 -5.68 -7.94
CA GLU A 353 2.41 -4.77 -7.48
C GLU A 353 3.81 -5.33 -7.74
N VAL A 354 4.72 -4.46 -8.18
CA VAL A 354 6.16 -4.74 -8.25
C VAL A 354 6.92 -3.77 -7.34
N THR A 355 8.12 -4.17 -6.95
CA THR A 355 9.11 -3.32 -6.27
C THR A 355 10.18 -2.93 -7.26
N VAL A 356 10.45 -1.64 -7.41
CA VAL A 356 11.50 -1.14 -8.31
C VAL A 356 12.61 -0.52 -7.47
N GLU A 357 13.78 -1.16 -7.47
CA GLU A 357 15.02 -0.66 -6.87
C GLU A 357 15.70 0.25 -7.90
N LEU A 358 15.81 1.55 -7.60
CA LEU A 358 16.15 2.60 -8.59
C LEU A 358 17.62 3.02 -8.60
N ASP A 359 18.38 2.72 -7.56
CA ASP A 359 19.69 3.34 -7.33
C ASP A 359 20.47 2.50 -6.32
N GLU A 360 21.76 2.26 -6.55
CA GLU A 360 22.64 1.65 -5.54
C GLU A 360 22.85 2.57 -4.33
N ASP A 361 22.83 3.89 -4.57
CA ASP A 361 22.86 4.89 -3.51
C ASP A 361 21.46 5.02 -2.91
N PHE A 362 21.31 4.57 -1.67
CA PHE A 362 20.08 4.78 -0.90
C PHE A 362 19.68 6.26 -0.86
N ILE A 363 20.67 7.14 -0.74
CA ILE A 363 20.46 8.58 -0.83
C ILE A 363 21.16 9.08 -2.07
N THR A 364 20.41 9.15 -3.17
CA THR A 364 20.92 9.61 -4.47
C THR A 364 21.60 10.98 -4.33
N PRO A 365 22.87 11.12 -4.77
CA PRO A 365 23.53 12.41 -4.82
C PRO A 365 22.76 13.39 -5.73
N THR A 366 22.71 14.68 -5.37
CA THR A 366 21.94 15.65 -6.16
C THR A 366 22.44 15.82 -7.59
N SER A 367 23.72 15.50 -7.85
CA SER A 367 24.31 15.43 -9.19
C SER A 367 23.63 14.42 -10.12
N ASP A 368 23.03 13.37 -9.55
CA ASP A 368 22.52 12.22 -10.30
C ASP A 368 21.00 12.22 -10.43
N LEU A 369 20.28 13.11 -9.75
CA LEU A 369 18.82 13.23 -9.83
C LEU A 369 18.30 13.38 -11.26
N ASN A 370 19.02 14.14 -12.10
CA ASN A 370 18.63 14.26 -13.50
C ASN A 370 18.88 12.96 -14.28
N ASN A 371 19.98 12.25 -14.01
CA ASN A 371 20.29 10.98 -14.65
C ASN A 371 19.21 9.94 -14.32
N ILE A 372 18.89 9.76 -13.03
CA ILE A 372 17.84 8.82 -12.59
C ILE A 372 16.51 9.13 -13.28
N TRP A 373 16.13 10.40 -13.43
CA TRP A 373 14.93 10.75 -14.22
C TRP A 373 15.07 10.35 -15.70
N GLN A 374 16.16 10.74 -16.37
CA GLN A 374 16.35 10.48 -17.80
C GLN A 374 16.36 8.98 -18.12
N TYR A 375 16.84 8.15 -17.20
CA TYR A 375 16.89 6.71 -17.35
C TYR A 375 15.50 6.08 -17.19
N ASN A 376 14.72 6.51 -16.19
CA ASN A 376 13.52 5.78 -15.78
C ASN A 376 12.19 6.34 -16.32
N TYR A 377 12.09 7.61 -16.72
CA TYR A 377 10.77 8.21 -16.99
C TYR A 377 9.97 7.50 -18.09
N ARG A 378 10.64 6.90 -19.07
CA ARG A 378 9.97 6.14 -20.14
C ARG A 378 9.38 4.84 -19.63
N SER A 379 10.08 4.17 -18.72
CA SER A 379 9.62 2.95 -18.03
C SER A 379 8.50 3.26 -17.03
N LEU A 380 8.59 4.39 -16.31
CA LEU A 380 7.50 4.89 -15.46
C LEU A 380 6.18 5.02 -16.23
N LEU A 381 6.22 5.65 -17.41
CA LEU A 381 5.04 5.78 -18.28
C LEU A 381 4.63 4.43 -18.87
N GLY A 382 5.60 3.62 -19.32
CA GLY A 382 5.34 2.33 -19.98
C GLY A 382 4.75 1.28 -19.04
N TYR A 383 5.09 1.34 -17.76
CA TYR A 383 4.50 0.47 -16.76
C TYR A 383 3.03 0.81 -16.50
N LEU A 384 2.68 2.11 -16.39
CA LEU A 384 1.28 2.55 -16.28
C LEU A 384 0.44 2.11 -17.49
N GLU A 385 1.00 2.17 -18.70
CA GLU A 385 0.31 1.71 -19.93
C GLU A 385 -0.20 0.27 -19.85
N ASN A 386 0.47 -0.62 -19.10
CA ASN A 386 0.00 -2.00 -18.94
C ASN A 386 -1.38 -2.08 -18.29
N SER A 387 -1.81 -1.05 -17.56
CA SER A 387 -3.13 -0.97 -16.96
C SER A 387 -4.24 -0.74 -17.97
N ILE A 388 -3.91 -0.27 -19.18
CA ILE A 388 -4.87 -0.01 -20.26
C ILE A 388 -5.09 -1.26 -21.12
N PHE A 389 -4.18 -2.24 -21.05
CA PHE A 389 -4.22 -3.47 -21.84
C PHE A 389 -4.90 -4.61 -21.07
N GLY A 390 -5.11 -5.73 -21.77
CA GLY A 390 -5.74 -6.92 -21.19
C GLY A 390 -7.26 -6.83 -21.25
N ILE A 391 -7.94 -7.56 -20.35
CA ILE A 391 -9.40 -7.59 -20.32
C ILE A 391 -9.91 -6.50 -19.40
N HIS A 392 -10.79 -5.66 -19.94
CA HIS A 392 -11.50 -4.60 -19.22
C HIS A 392 -12.97 -4.90 -19.32
N GLY A 393 -13.69 -4.94 -18.21
CA GLY A 393 -15.07 -5.33 -18.30
C GLY A 393 -15.97 -4.85 -17.19
N GLN A 394 -17.26 -5.07 -17.40
CA GLN A 394 -18.32 -4.74 -16.46
C GLN A 394 -19.24 -5.94 -16.28
N VAL A 395 -19.53 -6.28 -15.03
CA VAL A 395 -20.45 -7.35 -14.65
C VAL A 395 -21.74 -6.72 -14.12
N VAL A 396 -22.85 -7.05 -14.75
CA VAL A 396 -24.18 -6.52 -14.41
C VAL A 396 -25.23 -7.62 -14.30
N ASP A 397 -26.30 -7.36 -13.57
CA ASP A 397 -27.47 -8.23 -13.55
C ASP A 397 -28.15 -8.20 -14.93
N ALA A 398 -28.51 -9.38 -15.44
CA ALA A 398 -29.04 -9.53 -16.78
C ALA A 398 -30.40 -8.84 -17.01
N ILE A 399 -31.15 -8.52 -15.94
CA ILE A 399 -32.48 -7.94 -15.98
C ILE A 399 -32.44 -6.46 -15.59
N SER A 400 -31.91 -6.13 -14.42
CA SER A 400 -31.88 -4.76 -13.91
C SER A 400 -30.76 -3.91 -14.51
N ASN A 401 -29.72 -4.55 -15.09
CA ASN A 401 -28.45 -3.94 -15.45
C ASN A 401 -27.70 -3.27 -14.29
N GLU A 402 -28.08 -3.58 -13.04
CA GLU A 402 -27.35 -3.09 -11.88
C GLU A 402 -26.00 -3.82 -11.75
N PRO A 403 -24.95 -3.14 -11.25
CA PRO A 403 -23.65 -3.74 -10.96
C PRO A 403 -23.71 -5.02 -10.11
N VAL A 404 -22.88 -6.01 -10.46
CA VAL A 404 -22.74 -7.26 -9.72
C VAL A 404 -21.34 -7.41 -9.16
N PRO A 405 -21.18 -7.59 -7.83
CA PRO A 405 -19.89 -7.90 -7.21
C PRO A 405 -19.54 -9.37 -7.46
N ALA A 406 -18.83 -9.63 -8.54
CA ALA A 406 -18.48 -10.96 -9.01
C ALA A 406 -17.00 -11.23 -8.76
N ARG A 407 -16.69 -12.48 -8.42
CA ARG A 407 -15.35 -13.04 -8.52
C ARG A 407 -15.14 -13.54 -9.94
N ILE A 408 -14.05 -13.13 -10.57
CA ILE A 408 -13.63 -13.51 -11.93
C ILE A 408 -12.41 -14.41 -11.82
N SER A 409 -12.51 -15.62 -12.35
CA SER A 409 -11.42 -16.61 -12.29
C SER A 409 -11.30 -17.45 -13.54
N ILE A 410 -10.12 -18.02 -13.76
CA ILE A 410 -9.79 -18.92 -14.86
C ILE A 410 -9.49 -20.30 -14.27
N GLU A 411 -10.33 -21.27 -14.61
CA GLU A 411 -10.25 -22.63 -14.05
C GLU A 411 -8.96 -23.34 -14.50
N GLY A 412 -8.24 -23.94 -13.56
CA GLY A 412 -6.95 -24.58 -13.83
C GLY A 412 -5.76 -23.62 -14.01
N TYR A 413 -5.99 -22.31 -13.98
CA TYR A 413 -4.96 -21.28 -14.06
C TYR A 413 -4.79 -20.56 -12.72
N ASP A 414 -5.89 -20.01 -12.16
CA ASP A 414 -5.82 -19.22 -10.94
C ASP A 414 -5.48 -20.08 -9.70
N ARG A 415 -4.60 -19.54 -8.85
CA ARG A 415 -4.15 -20.10 -7.57
C ARG A 415 -3.69 -18.99 -6.63
N ASP A 416 -3.63 -19.26 -5.33
CA ASP A 416 -3.02 -18.37 -4.34
C ASP A 416 -3.52 -16.91 -4.41
N SER A 417 -4.86 -16.74 -4.48
CA SER A 417 -5.55 -15.45 -4.61
C SER A 417 -5.26 -14.67 -5.90
N SER A 418 -4.84 -15.33 -6.99
CA SER A 418 -4.61 -14.65 -8.26
C SER A 418 -5.87 -14.20 -8.99
N HIS A 419 -7.08 -14.66 -8.62
CA HIS A 419 -8.34 -14.21 -9.21
C HIS A 419 -8.60 -12.70 -8.95
N VAL A 420 -9.52 -12.08 -9.70
CA VAL A 420 -9.91 -10.67 -9.48
C VAL A 420 -11.39 -10.55 -9.13
N TYR A 421 -11.80 -9.37 -8.69
CA TYR A 421 -13.19 -9.05 -8.39
C TYR A 421 -13.64 -7.86 -9.20
N SER A 422 -14.93 -7.81 -9.54
CA SER A 422 -15.55 -6.56 -9.98
C SER A 422 -15.83 -5.65 -8.81
N ASP A 423 -15.69 -4.36 -9.06
CA ASP A 423 -16.06 -3.32 -8.11
C ASP A 423 -17.55 -3.43 -7.76
N THR A 424 -17.83 -3.21 -6.48
CA THR A 424 -19.16 -3.44 -5.91
C THR A 424 -20.18 -2.37 -6.30
N LEU A 425 -19.72 -1.18 -6.68
CA LEU A 425 -20.57 -0.03 -6.99
C LEU A 425 -20.78 0.16 -8.49
N THR A 426 -19.84 -0.28 -9.32
CA THR A 426 -19.83 -0.06 -10.77
C THR A 426 -19.86 -1.37 -11.55
N GLY A 427 -19.46 -2.49 -10.94
CA GLY A 427 -19.38 -3.79 -11.58
C GLY A 427 -18.13 -3.95 -12.43
N ILE A 428 -17.19 -3.01 -12.37
CA ILE A 428 -16.04 -2.95 -13.27
C ILE A 428 -14.91 -3.80 -12.75
N PHE A 429 -14.22 -4.47 -13.65
CA PHE A 429 -13.01 -5.22 -13.33
C PHE A 429 -11.97 -5.05 -14.43
N THR A 430 -10.71 -5.22 -14.03
CA THR A 430 -9.58 -5.31 -14.95
C THR A 430 -8.87 -6.63 -14.70
N ARG A 431 -8.43 -7.29 -15.78
CA ARG A 431 -7.71 -8.55 -15.70
C ARG A 431 -6.52 -8.53 -16.66
N PHE A 432 -5.33 -8.48 -16.08
CA PHE A 432 -4.07 -8.52 -16.82
C PHE A 432 -3.66 -9.97 -17.09
N LEU A 433 -3.42 -10.27 -18.36
CA LEU A 433 -3.05 -11.58 -18.85
C LEU A 433 -2.06 -11.41 -20.01
N LEU A 434 -1.26 -12.45 -20.24
CA LEU A 434 -0.49 -12.54 -21.48
C LEU A 434 -1.41 -12.75 -22.70
N PRO A 435 -0.89 -12.52 -23.92
CA PRO A 435 -1.65 -12.82 -25.12
C PRO A 435 -2.03 -14.31 -25.18
N GLY A 436 -3.31 -14.59 -25.47
CA GLY A 436 -3.84 -15.94 -25.40
C GLY A 436 -5.36 -15.98 -25.51
N SER A 437 -5.93 -17.18 -25.37
CA SER A 437 -7.38 -17.38 -25.31
C SER A 437 -7.76 -17.96 -23.96
N TYR A 438 -8.75 -17.36 -23.31
CA TYR A 438 -9.11 -17.67 -21.93
C TYR A 438 -10.62 -17.87 -21.76
N ASP A 439 -10.97 -18.83 -20.89
CA ASP A 439 -12.33 -19.03 -20.42
C ASP A 439 -12.46 -18.43 -19.03
N LEU A 440 -13.23 -17.34 -18.91
CA LEU A 440 -13.45 -16.64 -17.64
C LEU A 440 -14.75 -17.13 -16.99
N ARG A 441 -14.64 -17.57 -15.74
CA ARG A 441 -15.76 -17.93 -14.87
C ARG A 441 -16.06 -16.77 -13.92
N PHE A 442 -17.31 -16.34 -13.91
CA PHE A 442 -17.88 -15.30 -13.07
C PHE A 442 -18.80 -15.94 -12.04
N THR A 443 -18.52 -15.72 -10.75
CA THR A 443 -19.32 -16.23 -9.63
C THR A 443 -19.69 -15.09 -8.69
N SER A 444 -20.95 -15.00 -8.29
CA SER A 444 -21.42 -14.00 -7.32
C SER A 444 -22.54 -14.60 -6.47
N GLU A 445 -22.62 -14.23 -5.20
CA GLU A 445 -23.67 -14.72 -4.30
C GLU A 445 -25.05 -14.32 -4.84
N GLY A 446 -25.96 -15.29 -4.99
CA GLY A 446 -27.31 -15.05 -5.51
C GLY A 446 -27.41 -15.00 -7.04
N TYR A 447 -26.33 -15.30 -7.77
CA TYR A 447 -26.32 -15.40 -9.23
C TYR A 447 -25.92 -16.80 -9.71
N ARG A 448 -26.36 -17.16 -10.91
CA ARG A 448 -25.87 -18.37 -11.58
C ARG A 448 -24.47 -18.11 -12.11
N ASP A 449 -23.57 -19.05 -11.86
CA ASP A 449 -22.24 -19.06 -12.46
C ASP A 449 -22.34 -18.84 -13.97
N THR A 450 -21.56 -17.87 -14.47
CA THR A 450 -21.51 -17.52 -15.88
C THR A 450 -20.11 -17.80 -16.39
N ILE A 451 -19.98 -18.49 -17.52
CA ILE A 451 -18.69 -18.75 -18.17
C ILE A 451 -18.72 -18.07 -19.54
N VAL A 452 -17.78 -17.16 -19.76
CA VAL A 452 -17.53 -16.56 -21.07
C VAL A 452 -16.29 -17.22 -21.64
N ARG A 453 -16.44 -17.86 -22.80
CA ARG A 453 -15.40 -18.69 -23.42
C ARG A 453 -14.67 -17.99 -24.55
N ASN A 454 -13.45 -18.44 -24.80
CA ASN A 454 -12.61 -18.01 -25.93
C ASN A 454 -12.36 -16.49 -25.97
N ILE A 455 -12.22 -15.84 -24.81
CA ILE A 455 -11.85 -14.42 -24.76
C ILE A 455 -10.41 -14.32 -25.23
N THR A 456 -10.18 -13.56 -26.29
CA THR A 456 -8.85 -13.40 -26.89
C THR A 456 -8.19 -12.16 -26.31
N VAL A 457 -7.02 -12.33 -25.69
CA VAL A 457 -6.15 -11.25 -25.25
C VAL A 457 -5.05 -11.07 -26.27
N ILE A 458 -4.87 -9.84 -26.76
CA ILE A 458 -3.85 -9.48 -27.74
C ILE A 458 -2.80 -8.58 -27.07
N GLN A 459 -1.55 -8.71 -27.49
CA GLN A 459 -0.44 -7.95 -26.91
C GLN A 459 -0.67 -6.45 -27.08
N ARG A 460 -0.60 -5.71 -25.95
CA ARG A 460 -0.75 -4.24 -25.92
C ARG A 460 -2.08 -3.74 -26.49
N GLU A 461 -3.12 -4.55 -26.41
CA GLU A 461 -4.48 -4.18 -26.79
C GLU A 461 -5.44 -4.34 -25.62
N ARG A 462 -6.50 -3.53 -25.63
CA ARG A 462 -7.61 -3.61 -24.70
C ARG A 462 -8.69 -4.52 -25.27
N THR A 463 -9.18 -5.45 -24.46
CA THR A 463 -10.31 -6.33 -24.78
C THR A 463 -11.48 -5.98 -23.87
N ASP A 464 -12.49 -5.31 -24.42
CA ASP A 464 -13.67 -4.92 -23.65
C ASP A 464 -14.69 -6.06 -23.53
N LEU A 465 -15.25 -6.24 -22.33
CA LEU A 465 -16.19 -7.30 -22.04
C LEU A 465 -17.34 -6.81 -21.13
N THR A 466 -18.58 -6.98 -21.59
CA THR A 466 -19.76 -6.85 -20.73
C THR A 466 -20.32 -8.23 -20.41
N VAL A 467 -20.43 -8.56 -19.12
CA VAL A 467 -20.97 -9.84 -18.65
C VAL A 467 -22.29 -9.61 -17.96
N LYS A 468 -23.31 -10.33 -18.43
CA LYS A 468 -24.64 -10.32 -17.81
C LYS A 468 -24.83 -11.59 -16.99
N MET A 469 -24.89 -11.44 -15.68
CA MET A 469 -25.16 -12.56 -14.77
C MET A 469 -26.66 -12.68 -14.52
N LEU A 470 -27.20 -13.89 -14.65
CA LEU A 470 -28.58 -14.18 -14.30
C LEU A 470 -28.69 -14.45 -12.80
N SER A 471 -29.56 -13.73 -12.09
CA SER A 471 -29.88 -14.07 -10.70
C SER A 471 -30.30 -15.54 -10.59
N ALA A 472 -29.82 -16.23 -9.54
CA ALA A 472 -30.03 -17.64 -9.29
C ALA A 472 -31.48 -18.01 -8.91
N LEU A 473 -32.41 -17.06 -8.84
CA LEU A 473 -33.79 -17.34 -8.45
C LEU A 473 -34.44 -18.41 -9.36
N ASN A 474 -35.08 -19.36 -8.68
CA ASN A 474 -35.98 -20.35 -9.25
C ASN A 474 -37.40 -19.74 -9.24
N PRO A 475 -37.94 -19.28 -10.38
CA PRO A 475 -39.22 -18.58 -10.40
C PRO A 475 -40.36 -19.59 -10.34
N VAL A 476 -40.69 -20.08 -9.14
CA VAL A 476 -41.98 -20.77 -8.86
C VAL A 476 -42.62 -20.30 -7.55
N ASP A 477 -42.00 -19.39 -6.77
CA ASP A 477 -42.63 -18.89 -5.55
C ASP A 477 -42.87 -17.38 -5.63
N THR A 478 -44.04 -17.03 -6.16
CA THR A 478 -44.69 -15.77 -5.83
C THR A 478 -45.12 -15.86 -4.36
N THR A 479 -44.52 -15.03 -3.50
CA THR A 479 -44.80 -14.79 -2.07
C THR A 479 -44.02 -15.59 -1.02
N ASP A 480 -42.87 -15.06 -0.59
CA ASP A 480 -42.66 -14.73 0.82
C ASP A 480 -41.63 -13.59 0.92
N THR A 481 -42.08 -12.36 1.17
CA THR A 481 -41.16 -11.27 1.52
C THR A 481 -40.57 -11.56 2.89
N ALA A 482 -39.43 -12.26 2.95
CA ALA A 482 -38.74 -12.58 4.20
C ALA A 482 -38.22 -11.36 4.98
N LYS A 483 -38.39 -10.14 4.43
CA LYS A 483 -37.91 -8.89 5.02
C LYS A 483 -39.05 -7.88 5.17
N PRO A 484 -39.08 -7.12 6.28
CA PRO A 484 -40.03 -6.03 6.46
C PRO A 484 -39.75 -4.88 5.48
N LEU A 485 -40.79 -4.32 4.87
CA LEU A 485 -40.71 -3.18 3.97
C LEU A 485 -41.01 -1.89 4.73
N PHE A 486 -40.13 -0.89 4.64
CA PHE A 486 -40.26 0.39 5.36
C PHE A 486 -40.55 1.52 4.37
N TYR A 487 -41.55 2.35 4.65
CA TYR A 487 -41.87 3.51 3.81
C TYR A 487 -42.52 4.66 4.61
N PRO A 488 -42.04 5.91 4.47
CA PRO A 488 -40.80 6.29 3.79
C PRO A 488 -39.58 5.85 4.61
N ASN A 489 -38.48 5.54 3.94
CA ASN A 489 -37.18 5.29 4.56
C ASN A 489 -36.07 5.81 3.63
N PRO A 490 -35.40 6.93 3.94
CA PRO A 490 -35.45 7.66 5.21
C PRO A 490 -36.81 8.31 5.55
N GLY A 491 -37.12 8.48 6.84
CA GLY A 491 -38.37 9.10 7.33
C GLY A 491 -38.14 10.08 8.49
N SER A 492 -39.08 10.99 8.77
CA SER A 492 -38.90 12.06 9.78
C SER A 492 -39.86 11.99 10.97
N ASN A 493 -41.13 11.61 10.73
CA ASN A 493 -42.17 11.59 11.77
C ASN A 493 -42.75 10.19 11.98
N ILE A 494 -43.19 9.55 10.89
CA ILE A 494 -43.83 8.23 10.90
C ILE A 494 -43.19 7.38 9.81
N ILE A 495 -42.86 6.14 10.13
CA ILE A 495 -42.45 5.12 9.17
C ILE A 495 -43.47 3.98 9.20
N LYS A 496 -44.02 3.64 8.04
CA LYS A 496 -44.92 2.49 7.87
C LYS A 496 -44.10 1.24 7.58
N VAL A 497 -44.49 0.13 8.19
CA VAL A 497 -43.82 -1.17 8.02
C VAL A 497 -44.82 -2.21 7.56
N VAL A 498 -44.55 -2.82 6.41
CA VAL A 498 -45.26 -4.03 5.96
C VAL A 498 -44.44 -5.23 6.39
N LEU A 499 -45.02 -6.08 7.22
CA LEU A 499 -44.36 -7.28 7.76
C LEU A 499 -44.56 -8.50 6.84
N PRO A 500 -43.64 -9.47 6.87
CA PRO A 500 -43.81 -10.78 6.24
C PRO A 500 -45.10 -11.49 6.70
N GLU A 501 -45.71 -12.31 5.85
CA GLU A 501 -46.97 -12.99 6.18
C GLU A 501 -46.85 -13.95 7.38
N ASN A 502 -45.69 -14.58 7.52
CA ASN A 502 -45.39 -15.48 8.64
C ASN A 502 -45.20 -14.78 9.99
N LEU A 503 -45.22 -13.43 10.03
CA LEU A 503 -45.11 -12.59 11.22
C LEU A 503 -46.42 -11.88 11.59
N ARG A 504 -47.57 -12.43 11.20
CA ARG A 504 -48.91 -11.90 11.54
C ARG A 504 -49.33 -12.15 12.99
N GLY A 505 -50.26 -11.33 13.50
CA GLY A 505 -50.81 -11.43 14.85
C GLY A 505 -50.06 -10.57 15.87
N GLY A 506 -49.94 -11.05 17.11
CA GLY A 506 -49.27 -10.32 18.20
C GLY A 506 -47.75 -10.25 18.01
N ILE A 507 -47.22 -9.04 17.83
CA ILE A 507 -45.81 -8.76 17.51
C ILE A 507 -45.18 -7.87 18.58
N ASN A 508 -43.97 -8.22 19.00
CA ASN A 508 -43.08 -7.36 19.76
C ASN A 508 -42.10 -6.66 18.80
N ILE A 509 -41.91 -5.35 18.96
CA ILE A 509 -41.07 -4.50 18.13
C ILE A 509 -40.01 -3.86 19.03
N ARG A 510 -38.74 -4.18 18.78
CA ARG A 510 -37.60 -3.60 19.49
C ARG A 510 -36.76 -2.76 18.54
N MET A 511 -36.42 -1.54 18.96
CA MET A 511 -35.55 -0.65 18.20
C MET A 511 -34.24 -0.41 18.94
N PHE A 512 -33.14 -0.40 18.21
CA PHE A 512 -31.79 -0.18 18.72
C PHE A 512 -31.11 0.93 17.93
N ASN A 513 -30.32 1.77 18.59
CA ASN A 513 -29.45 2.73 17.91
C ASN A 513 -28.17 2.02 17.41
N LEU A 514 -27.29 2.77 16.72
CA LEU A 514 -26.01 2.24 16.20
C LEU A 514 -25.06 1.68 17.28
N THR A 515 -25.20 2.10 18.53
CA THR A 515 -24.39 1.58 19.65
C THR A 515 -25.00 0.32 20.29
N GLY A 516 -26.07 -0.24 19.71
CA GLY A 516 -26.77 -1.41 20.25
C GLY A 516 -27.67 -1.12 21.46
N LYS A 517 -27.87 0.15 21.85
CA LYS A 517 -28.76 0.52 22.96
C LYS A 517 -30.21 0.44 22.49
N LYS A 518 -31.04 -0.31 23.22
CA LYS A 518 -32.48 -0.38 22.98
C LYS A 518 -33.12 0.99 23.27
N VAL A 519 -33.77 1.56 22.26
CA VAL A 519 -34.44 2.88 22.33
C VAL A 519 -35.97 2.77 22.33
N SER A 520 -36.51 1.62 21.90
CA SER A 520 -37.95 1.35 21.93
C SER A 520 -38.21 -0.15 22.07
N ASP A 521 -39.31 -0.51 22.73
CA ASP A 521 -39.79 -1.89 22.93
C ASP A 521 -41.31 -1.86 23.10
N ILE A 522 -42.05 -2.29 22.07
CA ILE A 522 -43.50 -2.10 21.98
C ILE A 522 -44.17 -3.39 21.51
N ASP A 523 -45.27 -3.76 22.14
CA ASP A 523 -46.15 -4.83 21.65
C ASP A 523 -47.30 -4.25 20.83
N THR A 524 -47.61 -4.87 19.70
CA THR A 524 -48.71 -4.49 18.81
C THR A 524 -49.37 -5.73 18.20
N GLU A 525 -50.48 -5.53 17.51
CA GLU A 525 -51.22 -6.58 16.82
C GLU A 525 -51.39 -6.19 15.35
N THR A 526 -51.10 -7.14 14.46
CA THR A 526 -51.09 -6.90 13.01
C THR A 526 -52.16 -7.73 12.32
N THR A 527 -52.87 -7.11 11.36
CA THR A 527 -53.95 -7.71 10.56
C THR A 527 -53.72 -7.47 9.07
N ASP A 528 -54.39 -8.26 8.22
CA ASP A 528 -54.11 -8.47 6.79
C ASP A 528 -54.10 -7.23 5.88
N MET A 529 -54.42 -6.03 6.37
CA MET A 529 -54.53 -4.83 5.52
C MET A 529 -53.89 -3.54 6.07
N ASN A 530 -53.24 -3.56 7.24
CA ASN A 530 -52.72 -2.33 7.85
C ASN A 530 -51.21 -2.41 8.13
N PRO A 531 -50.38 -1.54 7.51
CA PRO A 531 -48.96 -1.47 7.85
C PRO A 531 -48.79 -0.96 9.29
N VAL A 532 -47.82 -1.54 10.00
CA VAL A 532 -47.42 -1.10 11.33
C VAL A 532 -46.90 0.33 11.24
N ARG A 533 -47.39 1.22 12.10
CA ARG A 533 -46.93 2.62 12.14
C ARG A 533 -45.92 2.79 13.27
N LEU A 534 -44.71 3.18 12.92
CA LEU A 534 -43.66 3.52 13.88
C LEU A 534 -43.58 5.04 14.00
N GLU A 535 -43.93 5.55 15.19
CA GLU A 535 -43.76 6.96 15.55
C GLU A 535 -42.28 7.21 15.92
N VAL A 536 -41.58 7.95 15.06
CA VAL A 536 -40.13 8.19 15.18
C VAL A 536 -39.77 9.63 15.49
N SER A 537 -40.77 10.52 15.58
CA SER A 537 -40.61 11.96 15.84
C SER A 537 -39.82 12.33 17.12
N ARG A 538 -39.77 11.43 18.11
CA ARG A 538 -39.05 11.63 19.37
C ARG A 538 -37.61 11.11 19.36
N LEU A 539 -37.21 10.41 18.30
CA LEU A 539 -35.85 9.88 18.16
C LEU A 539 -34.94 10.91 17.46
N PRO A 540 -33.66 11.01 17.85
CA PRO A 540 -32.66 11.78 17.11
C PRO A 540 -32.51 11.33 15.65
N ALA A 541 -31.93 12.19 14.80
CA ALA A 541 -31.52 11.78 13.46
C ALA A 541 -30.44 10.70 13.55
N GLY A 542 -30.49 9.71 12.66
CA GLY A 542 -29.53 8.60 12.65
C GLY A 542 -30.12 7.29 12.15
N THR A 543 -29.28 6.25 12.19
CA THR A 543 -29.64 4.89 11.77
C THR A 543 -30.10 4.05 12.96
N TYR A 544 -31.19 3.30 12.77
CA TYR A 544 -31.76 2.43 13.78
C TYR A 544 -32.01 1.02 13.23
N PHE A 545 -31.73 0.01 14.05
CA PHE A 545 -32.06 -1.38 13.78
C PHE A 545 -33.37 -1.74 14.47
N ILE A 546 -34.26 -2.41 13.75
CA ILE A 546 -35.58 -2.81 14.26
C ILE A 546 -35.71 -4.31 14.17
N VAL A 547 -36.16 -4.94 15.25
CA VAL A 547 -36.44 -6.37 15.35
C VAL A 547 -37.92 -6.56 15.64
N PHE A 548 -38.59 -7.35 14.80
CA PHE A 548 -39.97 -7.77 14.98
C PHE A 548 -39.97 -9.22 15.43
N THR A 549 -40.75 -9.57 16.44
CA THR A 549 -40.84 -10.94 16.95
C THR A 549 -42.30 -11.30 17.21
N ASN A 550 -42.77 -12.37 16.58
CA ASN A 550 -44.10 -12.92 16.86
C ASN A 550 -44.13 -13.50 18.28
N LYS A 551 -45.06 -13.03 19.09
CA LYS A 551 -45.14 -13.42 20.51
C LYS A 551 -45.54 -14.88 20.70
N LYS A 552 -46.28 -15.45 19.73
CA LYS A 552 -46.77 -16.83 19.78
C LYS A 552 -45.79 -17.80 19.10
N THR A 553 -45.38 -17.52 17.88
CA THR A 553 -44.53 -18.44 17.09
C THR A 553 -43.04 -18.26 17.34
N ARG A 554 -42.65 -17.15 18.00
CA ARG A 554 -41.24 -16.74 18.24
C ARG A 554 -40.42 -16.49 16.97
N LEU A 555 -41.05 -16.52 15.80
CA LEU A 555 -40.43 -16.08 14.56
C LEU A 555 -40.03 -14.61 14.66
N SER A 556 -38.91 -14.25 14.02
CA SER A 556 -38.44 -12.87 14.03
C SER A 556 -37.87 -12.46 12.69
N CYS A 557 -38.05 -11.18 12.33
CA CYS A 557 -37.35 -10.53 11.23
C CYS A 557 -36.75 -9.21 11.71
N SER A 558 -35.81 -8.66 10.96
CA SER A 558 -35.19 -7.38 11.27
C SER A 558 -35.08 -6.47 10.05
N GLY A 559 -34.93 -5.18 10.29
CA GLY A 559 -34.70 -4.19 9.26
C GLY A 559 -33.98 -2.94 9.77
N ARG A 560 -33.66 -2.04 8.85
CA ARG A 560 -32.92 -0.81 9.13
C ARG A 560 -33.71 0.40 8.66
N ILE A 561 -33.85 1.40 9.53
CA ILE A 561 -34.43 2.69 9.17
C ILE A 561 -33.43 3.82 9.37
N VAL A 562 -33.60 4.88 8.59
CA VAL A 562 -32.86 6.15 8.73
C VAL A 562 -33.86 7.24 9.10
N ILE A 563 -33.60 7.93 10.20
CA ILE A 563 -34.41 9.06 10.66
C ILE A 563 -33.72 10.36 10.23
N LEU A 564 -34.46 11.21 9.51
CA LEU A 564 -34.05 12.57 9.14
C LEU A 564 -34.66 13.58 10.11
N ARG A 565 -33.94 14.67 10.35
CA ARG A 565 -34.45 15.85 11.06
C ARG A 565 -34.21 17.10 10.25
#